data_AF-A0A843GXQ2-F1
#
_entry.id   AF-A0A843GXQ2-F1
#
_cell.length_a   1.000
_cell.length_b   1.000
_cell.length_c   1.000
_cell.angle_alpha   90.00
_cell.angle_beta   90.00
_cell.angle_gamma   90.00
#
_symmetry.space_group_name_H-M   'P 1'
#
loop_
_entity.id
_entity.type
_entity.pdbx_description
1 polymer ?
#
loop_
_entity_poly.entity_id
_entity_poly.type
_entity_poly.pdbx_seq_one_letter_code
_entity_poly.pdbx_strand_id
1 'polypeptide(L)'
;FTYFLYTWRWNIINKTADMDLGIKKSLPMVLVSLAVNNITPSGRGGGEPVRAYLLAKEGHFKFEDTFATVIADRALDTFPFVILAILTIIGIIFTFSLDIKLIAFLVIMVTLITVGVILLLYVCINEAFGVKLTSWIIKIVSRFYKKFNEGTEQRIIDAVKTFQARMNALLREKSIIYYALPLSFVIWIFEILRVYVVFLAFGAKVSPIIIGEVFILASFVGMVPLLPGGLGAVDGIMILFYANAGITASLSAAATVVERLISFWMTTFIGLIFLTMFGTSVLDKAFALAGSRNDDKDDTKSIEELPKEDEAIDDIDSNEEEATLEVLEDEELEEAALEVLDDEEKEVLEEKVQN
;
A
#
# COMPACT_ATOMS: atom_id res chain seq x y z
N PHE A 1 6.77 -16.57 8.99
CA PHE A 1 7.61 -17.00 7.86
C PHE A 1 7.12 -16.43 6.53
N THR A 2 5.86 -16.61 6.12
CA THR A 2 5.37 -16.11 4.83
C THR A 2 5.53 -14.60 4.63
N TYR A 3 5.32 -13.78 5.66
CA TYR A 3 5.59 -12.33 5.59
C TYR A 3 7.04 -12.01 5.21
N PHE A 4 8.00 -12.77 5.72
CA PHE A 4 9.40 -12.62 5.35
C PHE A 4 9.63 -12.95 3.87
N LEU A 5 8.97 -13.99 3.33
CA LEU A 5 9.09 -14.33 1.91
C LEU A 5 8.51 -13.23 1.01
N TYR A 6 7.34 -12.67 1.36
CA TYR A 6 6.77 -11.51 0.66
C TYR A 6 7.75 -10.33 0.66
N THR A 7 8.30 -9.99 1.82
CA THR A 7 9.28 -8.90 1.93
C THR A 7 10.56 -9.20 1.16
N TRP A 8 11.05 -10.44 1.20
CA TRP A 8 12.26 -10.84 0.51
C TRP A 8 12.08 -10.78 -1.02
N ARG A 9 10.94 -11.23 -1.53
CA ARG A 9 10.61 -11.10 -2.95
C ARG A 9 10.62 -9.64 -3.39
N TRP A 10 9.93 -8.76 -2.66
CA TRP A 10 9.91 -7.34 -2.98
C TRP A 10 11.31 -6.70 -2.83
N ASN A 11 12.12 -7.16 -1.88
CA ASN A 11 13.50 -6.69 -1.71
C ASN A 11 14.40 -7.06 -2.91
N ILE A 12 14.21 -8.23 -3.54
CA ILE A 12 14.91 -8.60 -4.79
C ILE A 12 14.59 -7.58 -5.90
N ILE A 13 13.32 -7.17 -6.00
CA ILE A 13 12.87 -6.19 -6.99
C ILE A 13 13.46 -4.82 -6.66
N ASN A 14 13.40 -4.39 -5.39
CA ASN A 14 13.95 -3.11 -4.95
C ASN A 14 15.47 -3.02 -5.17
N LYS A 15 16.22 -4.10 -4.91
CA LYS A 15 17.66 -4.18 -5.23
C LYS A 15 17.94 -4.02 -6.72
N THR A 16 17.12 -4.66 -7.55
CA THR A 16 17.23 -4.57 -9.01
C THR A 16 16.90 -3.15 -9.51
N ALA A 17 16.13 -2.39 -8.75
CA ALA A 17 15.75 -1.02 -9.03
C ALA A 17 16.67 0.04 -8.39
N ASP A 18 17.75 -0.38 -7.72
CA ASP A 18 18.62 0.48 -6.89
C ASP A 18 17.86 1.25 -5.78
N MET A 19 16.80 0.66 -5.23
CA MET A 19 15.93 1.23 -4.17
C MET A 19 15.85 0.35 -2.92
N ASP A 20 16.92 -0.38 -2.60
CA ASP A 20 16.95 -1.28 -1.44
C ASP A 20 17.16 -0.54 -0.12
N LEU A 21 16.20 -0.65 0.79
CA LEU A 21 16.32 -0.19 2.19
C LEU A 21 16.58 -1.34 3.18
N GLY A 22 16.72 -2.57 2.69
CA GLY A 22 16.88 -3.78 3.48
C GLY A 22 15.57 -4.32 4.07
N ILE A 23 15.55 -5.63 4.35
CA ILE A 23 14.37 -6.37 4.81
C ILE A 23 13.77 -5.78 6.10
N LYS A 24 14.60 -5.27 7.01
CA LYS A 24 14.12 -4.70 8.30
C LYS A 24 13.23 -3.48 8.10
N LYS A 25 13.54 -2.62 7.13
CA LYS A 25 12.71 -1.45 6.79
C LYS A 25 11.55 -1.82 5.87
N SER A 26 11.76 -2.75 4.94
CA SER A 26 10.71 -3.18 4.00
C SER A 26 9.61 -4.03 4.65
N LEU A 27 9.90 -4.79 5.71
CA LEU A 27 8.92 -5.68 6.35
C LEU A 27 7.73 -4.91 6.96
N PRO A 28 7.92 -3.87 7.78
CA PRO A 28 6.83 -3.02 8.23
C PRO A 28 5.99 -2.45 7.09
N MET A 29 6.61 -1.99 6.00
CA MET A 29 5.90 -1.44 4.84
C MET A 29 4.99 -2.48 4.18
N VAL A 30 5.48 -3.71 4.02
CA VAL A 30 4.68 -4.82 3.48
C VAL A 30 3.54 -5.17 4.42
N LEU A 31 3.77 -5.24 5.74
CA LEU A 31 2.72 -5.56 6.71
C LEU A 31 1.63 -4.48 6.77
N VAL A 32 2.01 -3.20 6.74
CA VAL A 32 1.06 -2.08 6.62
C VAL A 32 0.23 -2.21 5.35
N SER A 33 0.88 -2.48 4.20
CA SER A 33 0.18 -2.69 2.93
C SER A 33 -0.80 -3.86 2.98
N LEU A 34 -0.43 -4.99 3.58
CA LEU A 34 -1.32 -6.14 3.75
C LEU A 34 -2.52 -5.82 4.66
N ALA A 35 -2.32 -5.07 5.74
CA ALA A 35 -3.42 -4.63 6.60
C ALA A 35 -4.39 -3.69 5.87
N VAL A 36 -3.87 -2.73 5.10
CA VAL A 36 -4.72 -1.84 4.27
C VAL A 36 -5.48 -2.66 3.21
N ASN A 37 -4.85 -3.68 2.62
CA ASN A 37 -5.51 -4.59 1.68
C ASN A 37 -6.65 -5.39 2.31
N ASN A 38 -6.53 -5.74 3.59
CA ASN A 38 -7.57 -6.44 4.32
C ASN A 38 -8.76 -5.53 4.67
N ILE A 39 -8.51 -4.26 4.96
CA ILE A 39 -9.55 -3.32 5.41
C ILE A 39 -10.26 -2.64 4.22
N THR A 40 -9.58 -2.48 3.09
CA THR A 40 -10.15 -1.80 1.91
C THR A 40 -10.94 -2.77 1.02
N PRO A 41 -12.17 -2.43 0.58
CA PRO A 41 -12.94 -3.21 -0.37
C PRO A 41 -12.40 -2.98 -1.81
N SER A 42 -11.16 -3.38 -2.05
CA SER A 42 -10.37 -3.03 -3.24
C SER A 42 -9.82 -4.25 -3.99
N GLY A 43 -10.39 -5.43 -3.77
CA GLY A 43 -9.90 -6.68 -4.37
C GLY A 43 -8.47 -7.02 -3.94
N ARG A 44 -8.06 -6.61 -2.72
CA ARG A 44 -6.69 -6.73 -2.18
C ARG A 44 -5.65 -5.83 -2.87
N GLY A 45 -6.09 -4.68 -3.41
CA GLY A 45 -5.26 -3.73 -4.15
C GLY A 45 -5.00 -2.36 -3.50
N GLY A 46 -5.67 -2.06 -2.39
CA GLY A 46 -5.67 -0.72 -1.77
C GLY A 46 -4.41 -0.37 -0.96
N GLY A 47 -3.63 -1.37 -0.55
CA GLY A 47 -2.41 -1.19 0.23
C GLY A 47 -1.17 -0.96 -0.61
N GLU A 48 -1.25 -1.16 -1.92
CA GLU A 48 -0.12 -1.05 -2.84
C GLU A 48 0.43 0.37 -2.92
N PRO A 49 -0.40 1.41 -3.11
CA PRO A 49 0.08 2.78 -3.05
C PRO A 49 0.73 3.12 -1.71
N VAL A 50 0.22 2.56 -0.60
CA VAL A 50 0.74 2.83 0.74
C VAL A 50 2.19 2.35 0.87
N ARG A 51 2.50 1.09 0.50
CA ARG A 51 3.91 0.63 0.56
C ARG A 51 4.82 1.34 -0.45
N ALA A 52 4.31 1.72 -1.63
CA ALA A 52 5.08 2.50 -2.59
C ALA A 52 5.44 3.89 -2.03
N TYR A 53 4.47 4.55 -1.40
CA TYR A 53 4.66 5.85 -0.76
C TYR A 53 5.63 5.76 0.42
N LEU A 54 5.50 4.74 1.29
CA LEU A 54 6.42 4.55 2.40
C LEU A 54 7.86 4.33 1.91
N LEU A 55 8.06 3.54 0.85
CA LEU A 55 9.39 3.37 0.24
C LEU A 55 9.92 4.69 -0.34
N ALA A 56 9.07 5.46 -1.02
CA ALA A 56 9.44 6.74 -1.61
C ALA A 56 9.85 7.76 -0.54
N LYS A 57 9.06 7.84 0.54
CA LYS A 57 9.31 8.75 1.67
C LYS A 57 10.59 8.37 2.43
N GLU A 58 10.75 7.10 2.80
CA GLU A 58 11.88 6.62 3.59
C GLU A 58 13.20 6.57 2.82
N GLY A 59 13.13 6.34 1.50
CA GLY A 59 14.30 6.26 0.62
C GLY A 59 14.59 7.51 -0.19
N HIS A 60 13.76 8.56 -0.06
CA HIS A 60 13.81 9.77 -0.89
C HIS A 60 13.76 9.49 -2.40
N PHE A 61 12.97 8.49 -2.79
CA PHE A 61 12.78 8.09 -4.18
C PHE A 61 11.54 8.74 -4.79
N LYS A 62 11.49 8.78 -6.12
CA LYS A 62 10.29 9.16 -6.85
C LYS A 62 9.19 8.11 -6.63
N PHE A 63 7.96 8.56 -6.39
CA PHE A 63 6.82 7.67 -6.15
C PHE A 63 6.55 6.78 -7.37
N GLU A 64 6.74 7.29 -8.58
CA GLU A 64 6.55 6.56 -9.84
C GLU A 64 7.50 5.36 -9.93
N ASP A 65 8.75 5.54 -9.49
CA ASP A 65 9.77 4.49 -9.46
C ASP A 65 9.40 3.42 -8.43
N THR A 66 9.07 3.82 -7.21
CA THR A 66 8.72 2.85 -6.14
C THR A 66 7.41 2.13 -6.44
N PHE A 67 6.43 2.82 -7.04
CA PHE A 67 5.17 2.22 -7.47
C PHE A 67 5.41 1.18 -8.58
N ALA A 68 6.35 1.40 -9.49
CA ALA A 68 6.76 0.39 -10.46
C ALA A 68 7.24 -0.91 -9.79
N THR A 69 8.04 -0.83 -8.72
CA THR A 69 8.47 -2.04 -7.97
C THR A 69 7.30 -2.79 -7.35
N VAL A 70 6.29 -2.06 -6.87
CA VAL A 70 5.10 -2.62 -6.21
C VAL A 70 4.18 -3.31 -7.22
N ILE A 71 4.02 -2.72 -8.40
CA ILE A 71 3.27 -3.33 -9.51
C ILE A 71 4.00 -4.57 -10.04
N ALA A 72 5.34 -4.54 -10.12
CA ALA A 72 6.14 -5.70 -10.51
C ALA A 72 5.98 -6.85 -9.50
N ASP A 73 6.03 -6.55 -8.19
CA ASP A 73 5.77 -7.53 -7.13
C ASP A 73 4.36 -8.13 -7.26
N ARG A 74 3.35 -7.31 -7.59
CA ARG A 74 1.97 -7.77 -7.75
C ARG A 74 1.76 -8.62 -9.00
N ALA A 75 2.47 -8.33 -10.09
CA ALA A 75 2.47 -9.18 -11.28
C ALA A 75 3.08 -10.56 -10.98
N LEU A 76 4.20 -10.60 -10.25
CA LEU A 76 4.84 -11.84 -9.81
C LEU A 76 3.98 -12.63 -8.81
N ASP A 77 3.12 -11.97 -8.05
CA ASP A 77 2.16 -12.60 -7.14
C ASP A 77 1.00 -13.25 -7.88
N THR A 78 0.46 -12.52 -8.87
CA THR A 78 -0.70 -12.94 -9.67
C THR A 78 -0.34 -14.08 -10.63
N PHE A 79 0.90 -14.16 -11.11
CA PHE A 79 1.29 -15.17 -12.10
C PHE A 79 1.16 -16.62 -11.57
N PRO A 80 1.73 -17.02 -10.42
CA PRO A 80 1.46 -18.34 -9.85
C PRO A 80 0.00 -18.54 -9.49
N PHE A 81 -0.71 -17.49 -9.05
CA PHE A 81 -2.14 -17.58 -8.77
C PHE A 81 -2.92 -18.02 -10.01
N VAL A 82 -2.66 -17.43 -11.19
CA VAL A 82 -3.32 -17.82 -12.45
C VAL A 82 -3.02 -19.28 -12.81
N ILE A 83 -1.79 -19.74 -12.62
CA ILE A 83 -1.43 -21.14 -12.88
C ILE A 83 -2.19 -22.07 -11.91
N LEU A 84 -2.16 -21.76 -10.61
CA LEU A 84 -2.86 -22.54 -9.58
C LEU A 84 -4.37 -22.52 -9.80
N ALA A 85 -4.92 -21.40 -10.26
CA ALA A 85 -6.31 -21.25 -10.65
C ALA A 85 -6.70 -22.19 -11.80
N ILE A 86 -5.89 -22.24 -12.87
CA ILE A 86 -6.12 -23.13 -14.00
C ILE A 86 -6.06 -24.59 -13.54
N LEU A 87 -5.04 -24.95 -12.73
CA LEU A 87 -4.91 -26.30 -12.17
C LEU A 87 -6.11 -26.65 -11.27
N THR A 88 -6.56 -25.72 -10.44
CA THR A 88 -7.76 -25.89 -9.60
C THR A 88 -9.01 -26.10 -10.43
N ILE A 89 -9.23 -25.32 -11.49
CA ILE A 89 -10.41 -25.52 -12.37
C ILE A 89 -10.36 -26.92 -13.02
N ILE A 90 -9.19 -27.38 -13.44
CA ILE A 90 -9.03 -28.72 -14.01
C ILE A 90 -9.29 -29.79 -12.93
N GLY A 91 -8.67 -29.65 -11.75
CA GLY A 91 -8.78 -30.62 -10.66
C GLY A 91 -10.19 -30.72 -10.08
N ILE A 92 -10.86 -29.57 -9.88
CA ILE A 92 -12.19 -29.50 -9.27
C ILE A 92 -13.25 -30.21 -10.11
N ILE A 93 -13.06 -30.33 -11.44
CA ILE A 93 -13.94 -31.10 -12.33
C ILE A 93 -13.92 -32.60 -12.01
N PHE A 94 -12.79 -33.11 -11.54
CA PHE A 94 -12.62 -34.51 -11.16
C PHE A 94 -12.92 -34.75 -9.68
N THR A 95 -12.71 -33.75 -8.83
CA THR A 95 -12.91 -33.85 -7.38
C THR A 95 -14.36 -33.57 -6.97
N PHE A 96 -15.05 -32.64 -7.62
CA PHE A 96 -16.37 -32.18 -7.23
C PHE A 96 -17.37 -32.23 -8.40
N SER A 97 -18.60 -32.67 -8.11
CA SER A 97 -19.72 -32.61 -9.06
C SER A 97 -20.33 -31.21 -9.09
N LEU A 98 -19.66 -30.26 -9.76
CA LEU A 98 -20.11 -28.87 -9.86
C LEU A 98 -21.07 -28.64 -11.03
N ASP A 99 -21.99 -27.69 -10.85
CA ASP A 99 -22.82 -27.17 -11.95
C ASP A 99 -21.89 -26.53 -13.01
N ILE A 100 -22.15 -26.84 -14.28
CA ILE A 100 -21.44 -26.27 -15.42
C ILE A 100 -21.42 -24.74 -15.40
N LYS A 101 -22.45 -24.10 -14.83
CA LYS A 101 -22.53 -22.64 -14.66
C LYS A 101 -21.42 -22.11 -13.73
N LEU A 102 -21.12 -22.84 -12.65
CA LEU A 102 -20.06 -22.45 -11.72
C LEU A 102 -18.70 -22.59 -12.38
N ILE A 103 -18.47 -23.69 -13.11
CA ILE A 103 -17.23 -23.90 -13.87
C ILE A 103 -17.06 -22.78 -14.91
N ALA A 104 -18.11 -22.46 -15.68
CA ALA A 104 -18.09 -21.38 -16.65
C ALA A 104 -17.79 -20.02 -16.00
N PHE A 105 -18.37 -19.73 -14.83
CA PHE A 105 -18.08 -18.53 -14.06
C PHE A 105 -16.59 -18.45 -13.65
N LEU A 106 -16.02 -19.54 -13.14
CA LEU A 106 -14.60 -19.59 -12.77
C LEU A 106 -13.68 -19.39 -13.98
N VAL A 107 -13.99 -20.02 -15.11
CA VAL A 107 -13.24 -19.84 -16.36
C VAL A 107 -13.30 -18.39 -16.85
N ILE A 108 -14.48 -17.75 -16.79
CA ILE A 108 -14.62 -16.32 -17.13
C ILE A 108 -13.77 -15.47 -16.18
N MET A 109 -13.83 -15.70 -14.86
CA MET A 109 -13.02 -14.97 -13.88
C MET A 109 -11.51 -15.09 -14.15
N VAL A 110 -11.01 -16.31 -14.37
CA VAL A 110 -9.60 -16.53 -14.71
C VAL A 110 -9.22 -15.85 -16.02
N THR A 111 -10.10 -15.92 -17.02
CA THR A 111 -9.88 -15.26 -18.31
C THR A 111 -9.78 -13.75 -18.13
N LEU A 112 -10.71 -13.14 -17.37
CA LEU A 112 -10.70 -11.70 -17.08
C LEU A 112 -9.45 -11.27 -16.32
N ILE A 113 -9.04 -12.02 -15.29
CA ILE A 113 -7.80 -11.74 -14.54
C ILE A 113 -6.59 -11.85 -15.47
N THR A 114 -6.52 -12.91 -16.28
CA THR A 114 -5.41 -13.13 -17.22
C THR A 114 -5.34 -12.00 -18.26
N VAL A 115 -6.47 -11.62 -18.86
CA VAL A 115 -6.56 -10.50 -19.79
C VAL A 115 -6.18 -9.19 -19.10
N GLY A 116 -6.63 -8.96 -17.86
CA GLY A 116 -6.28 -7.80 -17.06
C GLY A 116 -4.77 -7.70 -16.82
N VAL A 117 -4.12 -8.81 -16.44
CA VAL A 117 -2.66 -8.87 -16.26
C VAL A 117 -1.92 -8.64 -17.59
N ILE A 118 -2.36 -9.26 -18.68
CA ILE A 118 -1.75 -9.05 -20.00
C ILE A 118 -1.89 -7.59 -20.43
N LEU A 119 -3.08 -6.99 -20.25
CA LEU A 119 -3.31 -5.58 -20.56
C LEU A 119 -2.45 -4.67 -19.69
N LEU A 120 -2.36 -4.93 -18.39
CA LEU A 120 -1.50 -4.20 -17.46
C LEU A 120 -0.04 -4.25 -17.92
N LEU A 121 0.49 -5.45 -18.21
CA LEU A 121 1.86 -5.61 -18.70
C LEU A 121 2.06 -4.94 -20.05
N TYR A 122 1.08 -5.03 -20.96
CA TYR A 122 1.13 -4.37 -22.26
C TYR A 122 1.18 -2.85 -22.13
N VAL A 123 0.35 -2.27 -21.25
CA VAL A 123 0.39 -0.85 -20.91
C VAL A 123 1.73 -0.47 -20.31
N CYS A 124 2.31 -1.31 -19.45
CA CYS A 124 3.60 -1.02 -18.82
C CYS A 124 4.79 -1.09 -19.80
N ILE A 125 4.76 -2.04 -20.74
CA ILE A 125 5.87 -2.32 -21.65
C ILE A 125 5.83 -1.39 -22.88
N ASN A 126 4.63 -1.18 -23.45
CA ASN A 126 4.46 -0.37 -24.65
C ASN A 126 4.23 1.11 -24.27
N GLU A 127 5.32 1.88 -24.29
CA GLU A 127 5.31 3.31 -23.95
C GLU A 127 4.24 4.08 -24.77
N ALA A 128 4.23 3.88 -26.08
CA ALA A 128 3.29 4.56 -26.97
C ALA A 128 1.83 4.24 -26.63
N PHE A 129 1.52 2.98 -26.32
CA PHE A 129 0.16 2.59 -25.93
C PHE A 129 -0.22 3.14 -24.55
N GLY A 130 0.66 3.06 -23.55
CA GLY A 130 0.36 3.57 -22.23
C GLY A 130 0.19 5.08 -22.20
N VAL A 131 1.04 5.85 -22.91
CA VAL A 131 0.84 7.30 -23.06
C VAL A 131 -0.48 7.59 -23.77
N LYS A 132 -0.81 6.88 -24.85
CA LYS A 132 -2.08 7.04 -25.57
C LYS A 132 -3.29 6.76 -24.67
N LEU A 133 -3.24 5.70 -23.88
CA LEU A 133 -4.30 5.33 -22.96
C LEU A 133 -4.46 6.39 -21.86
N THR A 134 -3.35 6.83 -21.26
CA THR A 134 -3.33 7.89 -20.26
C THR A 134 -3.92 9.19 -20.80
N SER A 135 -3.50 9.66 -21.97
CA SER A 135 -4.08 10.86 -22.59
C SER A 135 -5.57 10.70 -22.91
N TRP A 136 -6.03 9.51 -23.27
CA TRP A 136 -7.46 9.24 -23.45
C TRP A 136 -8.24 9.31 -22.13
N ILE A 137 -7.71 8.75 -21.04
CA ILE A 137 -8.30 8.84 -19.70
C ILE A 137 -8.35 10.30 -19.24
N ILE A 138 -7.25 11.04 -19.38
CA ILE A 138 -7.20 12.48 -19.03
C ILE A 138 -8.28 13.26 -19.78
N LYS A 139 -8.48 13.01 -21.08
CA LYS A 139 -9.55 13.64 -21.88
C LYS A 139 -10.96 13.31 -21.40
N ILE A 140 -11.17 12.14 -20.83
CA ILE A 140 -12.47 11.77 -20.23
C ILE A 140 -12.63 12.51 -18.90
N VAL A 141 -11.64 12.44 -18.04
CA VAL A 141 -11.67 13.06 -16.70
C VAL A 141 -11.78 14.58 -16.79
N SER A 142 -11.07 15.22 -17.73
CA SER A 142 -11.13 16.67 -17.93
C SER A 142 -12.50 17.18 -18.38
N ARG A 143 -13.37 16.32 -18.95
CA ARG A 143 -14.79 16.67 -19.22
C ARG A 143 -15.59 16.86 -17.94
N PHE A 144 -15.23 16.15 -16.88
CA PHE A 144 -15.93 16.20 -15.59
C PHE A 144 -15.25 17.17 -14.61
N TYR A 145 -13.96 17.47 -14.80
CA TYR A 145 -13.18 18.33 -13.92
C TYR A 145 -12.59 19.53 -14.67
N LYS A 146 -13.18 20.72 -14.45
CA LYS A 146 -12.81 22.00 -15.09
C LYS A 146 -11.38 22.51 -14.80
N LYS A 147 -10.63 21.86 -13.90
CA LYS A 147 -9.34 22.35 -13.38
C LYS A 147 -8.11 21.62 -13.94
N PHE A 148 -8.30 20.74 -14.92
CA PHE A 148 -7.19 20.12 -15.66
C PHE A 148 -6.56 21.15 -16.60
N ASN A 149 -5.38 21.65 -16.25
CA ASN A 149 -4.57 22.51 -17.12
C ASN A 149 -3.55 21.66 -17.90
N GLU A 150 -3.00 22.23 -18.99
CA GLU A 150 -1.99 21.57 -19.83
C GLU A 150 -0.76 21.14 -19.03
N GLY A 151 -0.37 21.91 -18.00
CA GLY A 151 0.74 21.56 -17.12
C GLY A 151 0.52 20.31 -16.27
N THR A 152 -0.72 20.02 -15.85
CA THR A 152 -1.06 18.82 -15.09
C THR A 152 -1.05 17.58 -16.00
N GLU A 153 -1.56 17.71 -17.23
CA GLU A 153 -1.49 16.63 -18.22
C GLU A 153 -0.04 16.24 -18.50
N GLN A 154 0.84 17.22 -18.74
CA GLN A 154 2.25 16.94 -19.01
C GLN A 154 2.94 16.23 -17.84
N ARG A 155 2.68 16.68 -16.60
CA ARG A 155 3.22 16.02 -15.39
C ARG A 155 2.78 14.57 -15.26
N ILE A 156 1.51 14.27 -15.52
CA ILE A 156 1.00 12.89 -15.47
C ILE A 156 1.64 12.02 -16.57
N ILE A 157 1.78 12.56 -17.77
CA ILE A 157 2.43 11.84 -18.88
C ILE A 157 3.89 11.53 -18.53
N ASP A 158 4.63 12.50 -17.98
CA ASP A 158 6.03 12.31 -17.58
C ASP A 158 6.16 11.31 -16.42
N ALA A 159 5.22 11.31 -15.47
CA ALA A 159 5.13 10.33 -14.41
C ALA A 159 4.90 8.91 -14.96
N VAL A 160 3.96 8.75 -15.91
CA VAL A 160 3.69 7.47 -16.57
C VAL A 160 4.90 6.97 -17.36
N LYS A 161 5.59 7.84 -18.10
CA LYS A 161 6.81 7.46 -18.82
C LYS A 161 7.91 7.00 -17.87
N THR A 162 8.09 7.70 -16.75
CA THR A 162 9.06 7.33 -15.71
C THR A 162 8.76 5.95 -15.15
N PHE A 163 7.49 5.71 -14.78
CA PHE A 163 7.01 4.40 -14.32
C PHE A 163 7.24 3.29 -15.36
N GLN A 164 6.89 3.53 -16.63
CA GLN A 164 7.05 2.56 -17.72
C GLN A 164 8.52 2.25 -17.99
N ALA A 165 9.40 3.26 -17.96
CA ALA A 165 10.84 3.06 -18.12
C ALA A 165 11.40 2.16 -17.01
N ARG A 166 11.02 2.40 -15.74
CA ARG A 166 11.40 1.52 -14.63
C ARG A 166 10.85 0.12 -14.75
N MET A 167 9.57 -0.03 -15.08
CA MET A 167 8.97 -1.35 -15.26
C MET A 167 9.66 -2.15 -16.37
N ASN A 168 9.97 -1.50 -17.50
CA ASN A 168 10.70 -2.12 -18.59
C ASN A 168 12.12 -2.56 -18.21
N ALA A 169 12.82 -1.78 -17.37
CA ALA A 169 14.11 -2.17 -16.83
C ALA A 169 13.97 -3.43 -15.95
N LEU A 170 13.02 -3.42 -15.00
CA LEU A 170 12.76 -4.55 -14.12
C LEU A 170 12.46 -5.84 -14.90
N LEU A 171 11.56 -5.79 -15.89
CA LEU A 171 11.16 -6.96 -16.67
C LEU A 171 12.29 -7.59 -17.50
N ARG A 172 13.35 -6.84 -17.80
CA ARG A 172 14.53 -7.34 -18.52
C ARG A 172 15.56 -7.98 -17.60
N GLU A 173 15.44 -7.76 -16.30
CA GLU A 173 16.42 -8.21 -15.33
C GLU A 173 16.28 -9.69 -15.01
N LYS A 174 17.39 -10.40 -15.17
CA LYS A 174 17.46 -11.85 -14.98
C LYS A 174 17.16 -12.24 -13.53
N SER A 175 17.51 -11.38 -12.57
CA SER A 175 17.27 -11.60 -11.15
C SER A 175 15.79 -11.83 -10.85
N ILE A 176 14.90 -11.11 -11.53
CA ILE A 176 13.45 -11.22 -11.34
C ILE A 176 12.97 -12.61 -11.78
N ILE A 177 13.40 -13.07 -12.95
CA ILE A 177 12.99 -14.35 -13.50
C ILE A 177 13.59 -15.53 -12.72
N TYR A 178 14.87 -15.46 -12.33
CA TYR A 178 15.56 -16.59 -11.69
C TYR A 178 15.36 -16.66 -10.17
N TYR A 179 15.06 -15.55 -9.49
CA TYR A 179 14.90 -15.53 -8.03
C TYR A 179 13.50 -15.12 -7.59
N ALA A 180 12.98 -13.98 -8.06
CA ALA A 180 11.71 -13.46 -7.56
C ALA A 180 10.51 -14.31 -8.01
N LEU A 181 10.51 -14.79 -9.27
CA LEU A 181 9.43 -15.62 -9.81
C LEU A 181 9.33 -17.00 -9.13
N PRO A 182 10.41 -17.81 -9.00
CA PRO A 182 10.35 -19.05 -8.22
C PRO A 182 9.93 -18.82 -6.77
N LEU A 183 10.40 -17.73 -6.15
CA LEU A 183 10.00 -17.36 -4.79
C LEU A 183 8.49 -17.10 -4.68
N SER A 184 7.84 -16.55 -5.71
CA SER A 184 6.38 -16.43 -5.72
C SER A 184 5.66 -17.79 -5.65
N PHE A 185 6.14 -18.82 -6.36
CA PHE A 185 5.56 -20.16 -6.23
C PHE A 185 5.76 -20.73 -4.83
N VAL A 186 6.94 -20.51 -4.23
CA VAL A 186 7.21 -20.91 -2.85
C VAL A 186 6.25 -20.22 -1.89
N ILE A 187 5.99 -18.92 -2.05
CA ILE A 187 5.02 -18.19 -1.23
C ILE A 187 3.64 -18.86 -1.29
N TRP A 188 3.13 -19.15 -2.48
CA TRP A 188 1.83 -19.81 -2.64
C TRP A 188 1.79 -21.23 -2.04
N ILE A 189 2.88 -21.99 -2.13
CA ILE A 189 2.99 -23.27 -1.43
C ILE A 189 2.86 -23.08 0.08
N PHE A 190 3.52 -22.06 0.66
CA PHE A 190 3.43 -21.78 2.09
C PHE A 190 2.05 -21.24 2.51
N GLU A 191 1.35 -20.51 1.63
CA GLU A 191 -0.05 -20.11 1.84
C GLU A 191 -0.97 -21.33 1.95
N ILE A 192 -0.86 -22.29 1.02
CA ILE A 192 -1.64 -23.54 1.07
C ILE A 192 -1.22 -24.41 2.26
N LEU A 193 0.09 -24.50 2.54
CA LEU A 193 0.62 -25.27 3.65
C LEU A 193 0.13 -24.75 5.00
N ARG A 194 -0.03 -23.42 5.15
CA ARG A 194 -0.63 -22.83 6.35
C ARG A 194 -2.01 -23.43 6.60
N VAL A 195 -2.87 -23.45 5.58
CA VAL A 195 -4.23 -24.01 5.71
C VAL A 195 -4.18 -25.51 6.02
N TYR A 196 -3.28 -26.25 5.36
CA TYR A 196 -3.09 -27.68 5.60
C TYR A 196 -2.69 -27.98 7.06
N VAL A 197 -1.76 -27.21 7.62
CA VAL A 197 -1.33 -27.33 9.02
C VAL A 197 -2.47 -27.04 9.99
N VAL A 198 -3.37 -26.10 9.67
CA VAL A 198 -4.57 -25.85 10.49
C VAL A 198 -5.44 -27.12 10.53
N PHE A 199 -5.72 -27.76 9.40
CA PHE A 199 -6.49 -29.02 9.40
C PHE A 199 -5.78 -30.14 10.16
N LEU A 200 -4.46 -30.26 10.02
CA LEU A 200 -3.68 -31.23 10.80
C LEU A 200 -3.78 -30.97 12.31
N ALA A 201 -3.80 -29.71 12.76
CA ALA A 201 -3.94 -29.36 14.17
C ALA A 201 -5.29 -29.81 14.76
N PHE A 202 -6.34 -29.88 13.95
CA PHE A 202 -7.63 -30.47 14.33
C PHE A 202 -7.69 -32.00 14.18
N GLY A 203 -6.57 -32.66 13.83
CA GLY A 203 -6.51 -34.10 13.61
C GLY A 203 -7.12 -34.56 12.28
N ALA A 204 -7.46 -33.63 11.38
CA ALA A 204 -8.09 -33.91 10.11
C ALA A 204 -7.04 -34.15 9.02
N LYS A 205 -7.03 -35.36 8.44
CA LYS A 205 -6.15 -35.73 7.32
C LYS A 205 -6.86 -35.44 6.01
N VAL A 206 -6.80 -34.19 5.57
CA VAL A 206 -7.35 -33.75 4.28
C VAL A 206 -6.27 -33.84 3.21
N SER A 207 -6.62 -34.18 1.98
CA SER A 207 -5.66 -34.14 0.86
C SER A 207 -5.14 -32.71 0.67
N PRO A 208 -3.81 -32.49 0.59
CA PRO A 208 -3.26 -31.16 0.28
C PRO A 208 -3.77 -30.58 -1.04
N ILE A 209 -4.16 -31.44 -1.99
CA ILE A 209 -4.77 -31.02 -3.26
C ILE A 209 -6.12 -30.37 -3.01
N ILE A 210 -7.00 -30.99 -2.20
CA ILE A 210 -8.30 -30.43 -1.83
C ILE A 210 -8.12 -29.11 -1.08
N ILE A 211 -7.16 -29.04 -0.14
CA ILE A 211 -6.83 -27.78 0.56
C ILE A 211 -6.45 -26.68 -0.43
N GLY A 212 -5.56 -26.99 -1.39
CA GLY A 212 -5.16 -26.06 -2.43
C GLY A 212 -6.34 -25.60 -3.30
N GLU A 213 -7.15 -26.53 -3.79
CA GLU A 213 -8.32 -26.24 -4.64
C GLU A 213 -9.30 -25.31 -3.94
N VAL A 214 -9.69 -25.65 -2.71
CA VAL A 214 -10.65 -24.83 -1.93
C VAL A 214 -10.07 -23.48 -1.57
N PHE A 215 -8.77 -23.40 -1.22
CA PHE A 215 -8.11 -22.13 -0.91
C PHE A 215 -8.04 -21.19 -2.12
N ILE A 216 -7.71 -21.72 -3.30
CA ILE A 216 -7.67 -20.94 -4.55
C ILE A 216 -9.09 -20.54 -4.96
N LEU A 217 -10.07 -21.43 -4.82
CA LEU A 217 -11.47 -21.13 -5.07
C LEU A 217 -11.98 -19.97 -4.19
N ALA A 218 -11.73 -20.05 -2.89
CA ALA A 218 -12.10 -19.01 -1.94
C ALA A 218 -11.37 -17.68 -2.23
N SER A 219 -10.13 -17.75 -2.71
CA SER A 219 -9.35 -16.57 -3.10
C SER A 219 -9.98 -15.80 -4.26
N PHE A 220 -10.64 -16.45 -5.23
CA PHE A 220 -11.40 -15.73 -6.27
C PHE A 220 -12.51 -14.88 -5.67
N VAL A 221 -13.28 -15.46 -4.75
CA VAL A 221 -14.39 -14.74 -4.11
C VAL A 221 -13.85 -13.59 -3.27
N GLY A 222 -12.69 -13.77 -2.63
CA GLY A 222 -11.99 -12.71 -1.90
C GLY A 222 -11.43 -11.58 -2.76
N MET A 223 -11.31 -11.76 -4.09
CA MET A 223 -10.94 -10.69 -5.01
C MET A 223 -12.13 -9.82 -5.44
N VAL A 224 -13.36 -10.29 -5.24
CA VAL A 224 -14.55 -9.48 -5.53
C VAL A 224 -14.66 -8.40 -4.45
N PRO A 225 -14.69 -7.10 -4.81
CA PRO A 225 -14.67 -5.99 -3.84
C PRO A 225 -16.04 -5.77 -3.18
N LEU A 226 -16.61 -6.82 -2.56
CA LEU A 226 -17.89 -6.73 -1.85
C LEU A 226 -17.69 -6.23 -0.42
N LEU A 227 -16.80 -6.89 0.32
CA LEU A 227 -16.52 -6.62 1.73
C LEU A 227 -15.00 -6.65 1.98
N PRO A 228 -14.51 -5.93 3.00
CA PRO A 228 -13.11 -5.98 3.42
C PRO A 228 -12.61 -7.43 3.51
N GLY A 229 -11.56 -7.75 2.74
CA GLY A 229 -10.96 -9.09 2.68
C GLY A 229 -11.89 -10.24 2.34
N GLY A 230 -13.06 -9.99 1.75
CA GLY A 230 -14.05 -11.00 1.39
C GLY A 230 -14.73 -11.66 2.59
N LEU A 231 -14.82 -10.96 3.73
CA LEU A 231 -15.48 -11.46 4.95
C LEU A 231 -16.86 -12.06 4.65
N GLY A 232 -17.16 -13.20 5.28
CA GLY A 232 -18.38 -13.98 5.08
C GLY A 232 -18.38 -14.81 3.80
N ALA A 233 -18.03 -14.21 2.65
CA ALA A 233 -18.07 -14.88 1.35
C ALA A 233 -16.93 -15.91 1.20
N VAL A 234 -15.70 -15.51 1.53
CA VAL A 234 -14.52 -16.42 1.54
C VAL A 234 -14.75 -17.54 2.53
N ASP A 235 -15.23 -17.20 3.73
CA ASP A 235 -15.45 -18.13 4.83
C ASP A 235 -16.51 -19.17 4.45
N GLY A 236 -17.63 -18.71 3.86
CA GLY A 236 -18.71 -19.57 3.39
C GLY A 236 -18.26 -20.56 2.30
N ILE A 237 -17.44 -20.10 1.34
CA ILE A 237 -16.90 -20.98 0.29
C ILE A 237 -15.96 -22.02 0.88
N MET A 238 -15.07 -21.63 1.78
CA MET A 238 -14.18 -22.59 2.44
C MET A 238 -14.98 -23.65 3.19
N ILE A 239 -15.93 -23.24 4.03
CA ILE A 239 -16.76 -24.17 4.81
C ILE A 239 -17.56 -25.10 3.90
N LEU A 240 -18.21 -24.56 2.88
CA LEU A 240 -19.05 -25.31 1.96
C LEU A 240 -18.24 -26.36 1.19
N PHE A 241 -17.11 -25.97 0.60
CA PHE A 241 -16.34 -26.88 -0.24
C PHE A 241 -15.53 -27.89 0.57
N TYR A 242 -15.05 -27.54 1.76
CA TYR A 242 -14.48 -28.54 2.67
C TYR A 242 -15.54 -29.54 3.14
N ALA A 243 -16.76 -29.07 3.45
CA ALA A 243 -17.85 -29.97 3.80
C ALA A 243 -18.22 -30.91 2.64
N ASN A 244 -18.28 -30.37 1.42
CA ASN A 244 -18.54 -31.16 0.21
C ASN A 244 -17.41 -32.15 -0.11
N ALA A 245 -16.18 -31.86 0.33
CA ALA A 245 -15.04 -32.78 0.24
C ALA A 245 -15.04 -33.89 1.31
N GLY A 246 -16.13 -34.01 2.09
CA GLY A 246 -16.33 -35.06 3.09
C GLY A 246 -15.86 -34.71 4.51
N ILE A 247 -15.49 -33.45 4.76
CA ILE A 247 -15.13 -32.97 6.10
C ILE A 247 -16.43 -32.58 6.84
N THR A 248 -16.51 -32.76 8.16
CA THR A 248 -17.72 -32.31 8.88
C THR A 248 -17.85 -30.78 8.80
N ALA A 249 -19.08 -30.27 8.71
CA ALA A 249 -19.32 -28.84 8.61
C ALA A 249 -18.77 -28.08 9.84
N SER A 250 -18.88 -28.68 11.03
CA SER A 250 -18.34 -28.12 12.28
C SER A 250 -16.81 -27.98 12.23
N LEU A 251 -16.11 -29.02 11.77
CA LEU A 251 -14.66 -28.99 11.62
C LEU A 251 -14.23 -28.01 10.52
N SER A 252 -14.94 -27.99 9.39
CA SER A 252 -14.68 -27.06 8.29
C SER A 252 -14.82 -25.60 8.74
N ALA A 253 -15.85 -25.30 9.53
CA ALA A 253 -16.04 -23.99 10.15
C ALA A 253 -14.93 -23.65 11.13
N ALA A 254 -14.57 -24.56 12.03
CA ALA A 254 -13.51 -24.33 13.01
C ALA A 254 -12.15 -24.07 12.33
N ALA A 255 -11.78 -24.91 11.36
CA ALA A 255 -10.55 -24.75 10.59
C ALA A 255 -10.53 -23.45 9.78
N THR A 256 -11.65 -23.08 9.17
CA THR A 256 -11.78 -21.81 8.43
C THR A 256 -11.61 -20.63 9.38
N VAL A 257 -12.27 -20.60 10.53
CA VAL A 257 -12.13 -19.50 11.50
C VAL A 257 -10.67 -19.33 11.97
N VAL A 258 -9.99 -20.44 12.28
CA VAL A 258 -8.57 -20.40 12.68
C VAL A 258 -7.69 -19.92 11.52
N GLU A 259 -7.93 -20.40 10.30
CA GLU A 259 -7.22 -19.92 9.11
C GLU A 259 -7.37 -18.41 8.95
N ARG A 260 -8.58 -17.88 9.10
CA ARG A 260 -8.88 -16.45 8.95
C ARG A 260 -8.30 -15.61 10.09
N LEU A 261 -8.25 -16.16 11.31
CA LEU A 261 -7.57 -15.53 12.43
C LEU A 261 -6.08 -15.30 12.11
N ILE A 262 -5.45 -16.26 11.42
CA ILE A 262 -4.03 -16.17 11.04
C ILE A 262 -3.84 -15.31 9.77
N SER A 263 -4.59 -15.56 8.71
CA SER A 263 -4.35 -14.95 7.40
C SER A 263 -4.89 -13.53 7.27
N PHE A 264 -6.00 -13.24 7.94
CA PHE A 264 -6.66 -11.94 7.89
C PHE A 264 -6.43 -11.13 9.16
N TRP A 265 -6.92 -11.60 10.31
CA TRP A 265 -6.94 -10.80 11.53
C TRP A 265 -5.55 -10.52 12.09
N MET A 266 -4.70 -11.54 12.22
CA MET A 266 -3.32 -11.37 12.68
C MET A 266 -2.53 -10.43 11.76
N THR A 267 -2.63 -10.60 10.44
CA THR A 267 -2.00 -9.70 9.45
C THR A 267 -2.47 -8.27 9.64
N THR A 268 -3.78 -8.07 9.79
CA THR A 268 -4.39 -6.75 9.98
C THR A 268 -3.88 -6.09 11.26
N PHE A 269 -3.92 -6.77 12.40
CA PHE A 269 -3.47 -6.18 13.67
C PHE A 269 -1.98 -5.86 13.65
N ILE A 270 -1.14 -6.77 13.18
CA ILE A 270 0.30 -6.54 13.09
C ILE A 270 0.60 -5.35 12.17
N GLY A 271 -0.03 -5.29 11.00
CA GLY A 271 0.16 -4.18 10.06
C GLY A 271 -0.33 -2.84 10.61
N LEU A 272 -1.44 -2.81 11.35
CA LEU A 272 -1.92 -1.60 12.03
C LEU A 272 -0.98 -1.16 13.16
N ILE A 273 -0.37 -2.08 13.90
CA ILE A 273 0.67 -1.73 14.88
C ILE A 273 1.85 -1.07 14.16
N PHE A 274 2.34 -1.65 13.06
CA PHE A 274 3.43 -1.04 12.29
C PHE A 274 3.03 0.30 11.64
N LEU A 275 1.75 0.51 11.32
CA LEU A 275 1.27 1.80 10.79
C LEU A 275 1.51 2.95 11.78
N THR A 276 1.41 2.68 13.09
CA THR A 276 1.68 3.71 14.12
C THR A 276 3.11 4.24 14.06
N MET A 277 4.08 3.46 13.58
CA MET A 277 5.47 3.89 13.41
C MET A 277 5.64 4.93 12.28
N PHE A 278 4.71 4.96 11.32
CA PHE A 278 4.76 5.86 10.17
C PHE A 278 3.82 7.07 10.31
N GLY A 279 2.85 6.99 11.24
CA GLY A 279 1.78 7.97 11.42
C GLY A 279 0.60 7.74 10.47
N THR A 280 -0.64 7.95 10.92
CA THR A 280 -1.85 7.67 10.12
C THR A 280 -1.96 8.53 8.85
N SER A 281 -1.38 9.74 8.87
CA SER A 281 -1.37 10.67 7.73
C SER A 281 -0.66 10.12 6.48
N VAL A 282 0.11 9.03 6.61
CA VAL A 282 0.69 8.35 5.44
C VAL A 282 -0.36 7.69 4.56
N LEU A 283 -1.52 7.33 5.11
CA LEU A 283 -2.63 6.80 4.31
C LEU A 283 -3.19 7.90 3.39
N ASP A 284 -3.49 9.07 3.95
CA ASP A 284 -4.03 10.20 3.20
C ASP A 284 -3.07 10.64 2.09
N LYS A 285 -1.77 10.76 2.43
CA LYS A 285 -0.73 11.13 1.45
C LYS A 285 -0.55 10.07 0.35
N ALA A 286 -0.57 8.78 0.70
CA ALA A 286 -0.47 7.71 -0.28
C ALA A 286 -1.67 7.69 -1.24
N PHE A 287 -2.89 7.86 -0.73
CA PHE A 287 -4.10 7.90 -1.56
C PHE A 287 -4.18 9.18 -2.39
N ALA A 288 -3.73 10.33 -1.86
CA ALA A 288 -3.66 11.57 -2.63
C ALA A 288 -2.66 11.49 -3.80
N LEU A 289 -1.51 10.85 -3.60
CA LEU A 289 -0.52 10.63 -4.67
C LEU A 289 -1.02 9.63 -5.71
N ALA A 290 -1.74 8.58 -5.29
CA ALA A 290 -2.36 7.63 -6.20
C ALA A 290 -3.56 8.21 -6.97
N GLY A 291 -4.25 9.19 -6.38
CA GLY A 291 -5.51 9.76 -6.88
C GLY A 291 -5.37 11.00 -7.77
N SER A 292 -4.15 11.42 -8.13
CA SER A 292 -3.86 12.75 -8.72
C SER A 292 -4.15 13.88 -7.73
N ARG A 293 -3.05 14.44 -7.21
CA ARG A 293 -2.90 15.50 -6.20
C ARG A 293 -3.97 16.60 -6.22
N ASN A 294 -4.78 16.65 -5.15
CA ASN A 294 -5.34 17.87 -4.58
C ASN A 294 -4.70 18.06 -3.20
N ASP A 295 -3.92 19.13 -3.08
CA ASP A 295 -3.73 20.00 -1.91
C ASP A 295 -2.34 20.61 -1.98
N ASP A 296 -2.22 21.68 -2.79
CA ASP A 296 -1.26 22.75 -2.51
C ASP A 296 -2.10 24.02 -2.31
N LYS A 297 -2.61 24.17 -1.09
CA LYS A 297 -2.92 25.46 -0.43
C LYS A 297 -2.96 25.22 1.09
N ASP A 298 -1.81 25.03 1.71
CA ASP A 298 -1.57 25.59 3.06
C ASP A 298 -0.10 25.67 3.49
N ASP A 299 0.83 24.96 2.86
CA ASP A 299 2.24 24.98 3.31
C ASP A 299 3.06 26.16 2.74
N THR A 300 2.52 27.39 2.73
CA THR A 300 3.31 28.60 2.43
C THR A 300 2.96 29.80 3.31
N LYS A 301 2.56 29.54 4.56
CA LYS A 301 2.64 30.51 5.67
C LYS A 301 3.27 29.85 6.89
N SER A 302 4.58 29.61 6.83
CA SER A 302 5.38 29.34 8.05
C SER A 302 6.89 29.30 7.83
N ILE A 303 7.41 29.66 6.64
CA ILE A 303 8.86 29.83 6.45
C ILE A 303 9.09 30.95 5.43
N GLU A 304 8.97 32.21 5.86
CA GLU A 304 9.74 33.36 5.39
C GLU A 304 9.26 34.61 6.13
N GLU A 305 9.90 34.92 7.25
CA GLU A 305 10.06 36.29 7.77
C GLU A 305 11.16 36.23 8.84
N LEU A 306 12.41 36.18 8.39
CA LEU A 306 13.52 36.75 9.15
C LEU A 306 13.53 38.24 8.80
N PRO A 307 13.36 39.16 9.76
CA PRO A 307 13.49 40.58 9.45
C PRO A 307 14.95 40.88 9.12
N LYS A 308 15.17 41.49 7.96
CA LYS A 308 16.40 42.24 7.70
C LYS A 308 16.23 43.59 8.38
N GLU A 309 17.03 43.84 9.42
CA GLU A 309 17.38 45.21 9.80
C GLU A 309 18.16 45.82 8.63
N ASP A 310 17.60 46.84 8.00
CA ASP A 310 18.28 48.10 7.75
C ASP A 310 17.38 49.09 7.01
N GLU A 311 17.40 50.31 7.56
CA GLU A 311 17.08 51.61 6.96
C GLU A 311 15.63 52.15 6.86
N ALA A 312 15.57 53.42 7.27
CA ALA A 312 14.60 54.47 6.98
C ALA A 312 13.41 54.66 7.93
N ILE A 313 13.72 55.39 9.00
CA ILE A 313 12.88 56.43 9.62
C ILE A 313 12.24 57.30 8.52
N ASP A 314 10.91 57.41 8.50
CA ASP A 314 10.20 58.70 8.44
C ASP A 314 8.67 58.53 8.52
N ASP A 315 8.08 59.53 9.17
CA ASP A 315 6.68 59.98 9.12
C ASP A 315 5.58 59.27 9.96
N ILE A 316 5.48 59.81 11.18
CA ILE A 316 4.29 60.22 11.95
C ILE A 316 3.04 60.46 11.07
N ASP A 317 1.87 59.89 11.42
CA ASP A 317 0.75 60.65 12.03
C ASP A 317 -0.53 59.81 12.31
N SER A 318 -1.16 60.17 13.43
CA SER A 318 -2.59 60.19 13.80
C SER A 318 -3.50 58.94 13.83
N ASN A 319 -3.74 58.50 15.08
CA ASN A 319 -5.02 58.44 15.82
C ASN A 319 -6.13 57.38 15.57
N GLU A 320 -6.69 56.99 16.73
CA GLU A 320 -8.03 56.42 17.04
C GLU A 320 -8.24 54.92 16.73
N GLU A 321 -8.85 54.08 17.57
CA GLU A 321 -9.47 54.16 18.91
C GLU A 321 -9.70 52.68 19.34
N GLU A 322 -9.24 52.28 20.52
CA GLU A 322 -10.07 51.77 21.66
C GLU A 322 -10.49 50.28 21.70
N ALA A 323 -10.66 49.80 22.95
CA ALA A 323 -11.24 48.55 23.45
C ALA A 323 -10.28 47.34 23.68
N THR A 324 -9.57 47.29 24.82
CA THR A 324 -9.93 46.68 26.14
C THR A 324 -9.71 45.17 26.26
N LEU A 325 -8.77 44.73 27.12
CA LEU A 325 -9.08 44.08 28.41
C LEU A 325 -7.80 43.69 29.21
N GLU A 326 -7.82 44.18 30.44
CA GLU A 326 -7.08 43.89 31.68
C GLU A 326 -6.02 42.78 31.77
N VAL A 327 -4.93 43.22 32.40
CA VAL A 327 -3.77 42.52 32.96
C VAL A 327 -4.16 41.74 34.23
N LEU A 328 -3.64 40.51 34.35
CA LEU A 328 -3.32 39.90 35.64
C LEU A 328 -1.87 39.43 35.59
N GLU A 329 -1.14 39.85 36.62
CA GLU A 329 0.28 39.67 36.92
C GLU A 329 0.64 38.20 37.19
N ASP A 330 1.87 37.81 36.86
CA ASP A 330 2.65 36.92 37.75
C ASP A 330 4.15 37.15 37.50
N GLU A 331 4.81 37.71 38.51
CA GLU A 331 6.24 38.06 38.60
C GLU A 331 7.17 36.83 38.76
N GLU A 332 6.66 35.59 38.70
CA GLU A 332 7.45 34.37 38.97
C GLU A 332 8.23 33.81 37.76
N LEU A 333 8.02 34.32 36.54
CA LEU A 333 8.72 33.84 35.34
C LEU A 333 10.04 34.57 35.04
N GLU A 334 10.22 35.78 35.59
CA GLU A 334 11.42 36.60 35.36
C GLU A 334 12.61 36.14 36.22
N GLU A 335 12.36 35.67 37.45
CA GLU A 335 13.40 35.17 38.36
C GLU A 335 14.01 33.83 37.90
N ALA A 336 13.23 32.95 37.26
CA ALA A 336 13.71 31.64 36.82
C ALA A 336 14.64 31.70 35.58
N ALA A 337 14.58 32.78 34.80
CA ALA A 337 15.38 32.94 33.59
C ALA A 337 16.84 33.37 33.88
N LEU A 338 17.11 33.93 35.06
CA LEU A 338 18.40 34.51 35.44
C LEU A 338 19.38 33.52 36.11
N GLU A 339 18.94 32.29 36.39
CA GLU A 339 19.77 31.27 37.07
C GLU A 339 20.60 30.39 36.11
N VAL A 340 20.45 30.55 34.79
CA VAL A 340 21.07 29.67 33.77
C VAL A 340 22.21 30.34 32.99
N LEU A 341 22.39 31.66 33.13
CA LEU A 341 23.38 32.44 32.39
C LEU A 341 24.69 32.55 33.17
N ASP A 342 25.82 32.38 32.48
CA ASP A 342 27.14 32.55 33.08
C ASP A 342 27.50 34.04 33.26
N ASP A 343 28.55 34.31 34.04
CA ASP A 343 28.93 35.68 34.44
C ASP A 343 29.37 36.55 33.24
N GLU A 344 29.73 35.96 32.10
CA GLU A 344 30.08 36.69 30.86
C GLU A 344 28.83 37.18 30.12
N GLU A 345 27.73 36.42 30.18
CA GLU A 345 26.44 36.80 29.57
C GLU A 345 25.66 37.85 30.39
N LYS A 346 25.89 37.91 31.71
CA LYS A 346 25.30 38.94 32.59
C LYS A 346 25.87 40.34 32.35
N GLU A 347 27.18 40.43 32.09
CA GLU A 347 27.84 41.72 31.83
C GLU A 347 27.34 42.36 30.51
N VAL A 348 27.06 41.54 29.50
CA VAL A 348 26.51 41.99 28.19
C VAL A 348 25.05 42.46 28.30
N LEU A 349 24.28 41.91 29.23
CA LEU A 349 22.89 42.31 29.49
C LEU A 349 22.82 43.63 30.29
N GLU A 350 23.69 43.83 31.28
CA GLU A 350 23.74 45.08 32.04
C GLU A 350 24.21 46.27 31.18
N GLU A 351 25.13 46.06 30.24
CA GLU A 351 25.61 47.12 29.33
C GLU A 351 24.54 47.56 28.30
N LYS A 352 23.57 46.69 27.99
CA LYS A 352 22.44 46.99 27.08
C LYS A 352 21.25 47.67 27.75
N VAL A 353 21.14 47.62 29.08
CA VAL A 353 20.04 48.25 29.82
C VAL A 353 20.36 49.71 30.20
N GLN A 354 21.62 50.14 30.11
CA GLN A 354 22.06 51.50 30.46
C GLN A 354 22.37 52.44 29.27
N ASN A 355 22.25 52.01 28.02
CA ASN A 355 22.43 52.86 26.83
C ASN A 355 21.14 53.11 26.05
#